data_AF-C7Z461-F1
#
_entry.id   AF-C7Z461-F1
#
_cell.length_a   1.000
_cell.length_b   1.000
_cell.length_c   1.000
_cell.angle_alpha   90.00
_cell.angle_beta   90.00
_cell.angle_gamma   90.00
#
_symmetry.space_group_name_H-M   'P 1'
#
loop_
_entity.id
_entity.type
_entity.pdbx_description
1 polymer ?
#
loop_
_entity_poly.entity_id
_entity_poly.type
_entity_poly.pdbx_seq_one_letter_code
_entity_poly.pdbx_strand_id
1 'polypeptide(L)'
;MTGKKIITVFGATGQQGGSVVATFLNDARLSGEWSVRAVTRDVNKDSAKRLAALGAEVVQADLSDRHTLDKVVSGAEAVFAVTNYWEAMDAELEVRQGKAIVDAAKAAGIKLFIWSSLYDVKKLTNGKLPHVYHFDGKAAVEEYIRALGIPAAFFMPGFYMSNMPGQWLRADPPENVWTLALPMPDRAPIPVFDI
;
A
#
# COMPACT_ATOMS: atom_id res chain seq x y z
N MET A 1 22.33 -0.54 -24.70
CA MET A 1 21.03 -0.01 -24.22
C MET A 1 20.89 -0.47 -22.78
N THR A 2 20.90 0.44 -21.81
CA THR A 2 20.59 0.07 -20.41
C THR A 2 19.12 -0.35 -20.35
N GLY A 3 18.84 -1.52 -19.75
CA GLY A 3 17.46 -2.00 -19.59
C GLY A 3 16.59 -1.01 -18.81
N LYS A 4 15.26 -1.14 -18.92
CA LYS A 4 14.31 -0.34 -18.14
C LYS A 4 14.58 -0.50 -16.65
N LYS A 5 14.36 0.57 -15.88
CA LYS A 5 14.40 0.55 -14.41
C LYS A 5 13.22 -0.28 -13.89
N ILE A 6 13.38 -0.99 -12.79
CA ILE A 6 12.30 -1.80 -12.22
C ILE A 6 11.71 -1.08 -11.00
N ILE A 7 10.38 -0.95 -10.97
CA ILE A 7 9.63 -0.70 -9.74
C ILE A 7 8.94 -1.99 -9.29
N THR A 8 9.26 -2.44 -8.07
CA THR A 8 8.56 -3.57 -7.44
C THR A 8 7.42 -3.04 -6.56
N VAL A 9 6.20 -3.53 -6.80
CA VAL A 9 4.99 -3.05 -6.13
C VAL A 9 4.41 -4.17 -5.25
N PHE A 10 4.49 -4.01 -3.94
CA PHE A 10 3.78 -4.85 -2.97
C PHE A 10 2.37 -4.33 -2.74
N GLY A 11 1.40 -5.24 -2.63
CA GLY A 11 -0.02 -4.88 -2.60
C GLY A 11 -0.58 -4.53 -3.99
N ALA A 12 0.05 -5.01 -5.05
CA ALA A 12 -0.25 -4.65 -6.44
C ALA A 12 -1.68 -4.97 -6.89
N THR A 13 -2.32 -5.98 -6.29
CA THR A 13 -3.71 -6.37 -6.62
C THR A 13 -4.77 -5.60 -5.82
N GLY A 14 -4.35 -4.78 -4.86
CA GLY A 14 -5.23 -3.88 -4.10
C GLY A 14 -5.39 -2.52 -4.79
N GLN A 15 -6.18 -1.63 -4.19
CA GLN A 15 -6.52 -0.32 -4.78
C GLN A 15 -5.27 0.56 -4.98
N GLN A 16 -4.45 0.76 -3.93
CA GLN A 16 -3.24 1.60 -4.02
C GLN A 16 -2.19 1.02 -4.97
N GLY A 17 -1.81 -0.24 -4.76
CA GLY A 17 -0.79 -0.87 -5.60
C GLY A 17 -1.23 -1.00 -7.06
N GLY A 18 -2.51 -1.30 -7.30
CA GLY A 18 -3.08 -1.37 -8.64
C GLY A 18 -3.05 -0.03 -9.37
N SER A 19 -3.38 1.06 -8.66
CA SER A 19 -3.29 2.44 -9.18
C SER A 19 -1.84 2.79 -9.58
N VAL A 20 -0.85 2.48 -8.71
CA VAL A 20 0.58 2.65 -9.03
C VAL A 20 0.98 1.84 -10.27
N VAL A 21 0.59 0.57 -10.36
CA VAL A 21 0.87 -0.27 -11.55
C VAL A 21 0.30 0.37 -12.81
N ALA A 22 -0.97 0.80 -12.78
CA ALA A 22 -1.63 1.43 -13.91
C ALA A 22 -0.92 2.73 -14.33
N THR A 23 -0.53 3.59 -13.38
CA THR A 23 0.19 4.84 -13.67
C THR A 23 1.51 4.57 -14.39
N PHE A 24 2.33 3.64 -13.90
CA PHE A 24 3.62 3.33 -14.52
C PHE A 24 3.50 2.71 -15.91
N LEU A 25 2.43 1.97 -16.17
CA LEU A 25 2.19 1.33 -17.47
C LEU A 25 1.55 2.26 -18.50
N ASN A 26 0.70 3.20 -18.06
CA ASN A 26 -0.07 4.07 -18.96
C ASN A 26 0.55 5.45 -19.19
N ASP A 27 1.39 5.95 -18.29
CA ASP A 27 2.10 7.20 -18.50
C ASP A 27 3.21 7.02 -19.55
N ALA A 28 3.21 7.85 -20.60
CA ALA A 28 4.13 7.70 -21.73
C ALA A 28 5.61 7.79 -21.34
N ARG A 29 5.94 8.60 -20.33
CA ARG A 29 7.32 8.75 -19.86
C ARG A 29 7.71 7.58 -18.96
N LEU A 30 6.85 7.22 -18.01
CA LEU A 30 7.14 6.11 -17.09
C LEU A 30 7.23 4.78 -17.85
N SER A 31 6.28 4.49 -18.74
CA SER A 31 6.27 3.24 -19.53
C SER A 31 7.48 3.11 -20.45
N GLY A 32 8.10 4.22 -20.89
CA GLY A 32 9.34 4.21 -21.67
C GLY A 32 10.59 3.87 -20.83
N GLU A 33 10.64 4.34 -19.58
CA GLU A 33 11.82 4.24 -18.71
C GLU A 33 11.75 3.08 -17.70
N TRP A 34 10.54 2.63 -17.34
CA TRP A 34 10.29 1.70 -16.24
C TRP A 34 9.56 0.44 -16.69
N SER A 35 9.89 -0.68 -16.05
CA SER A 35 9.09 -1.89 -16.01
C SER A 35 8.49 -2.05 -14.61
N VAL A 36 7.30 -2.63 -14.54
CA VAL A 36 6.56 -2.84 -13.29
C VAL A 36 6.60 -4.30 -12.92
N ARG A 37 7.07 -4.59 -11.71
CA ARG A 37 6.98 -5.91 -11.08
C ARG A 37 5.87 -5.90 -10.04
N ALA A 38 4.75 -6.54 -10.35
CA ALA A 38 3.57 -6.60 -9.49
C ALA A 38 3.63 -7.82 -8.58
N VAL A 39 3.79 -7.61 -7.27
CA VAL A 39 3.88 -8.70 -6.29
C VAL A 39 2.49 -9.09 -5.81
N THR A 40 2.20 -10.39 -5.85
CA THR A 40 0.97 -11.00 -5.33
C THR A 40 1.30 -12.29 -4.57
N ARG A 41 0.40 -12.76 -3.72
CA ARG A 41 0.50 -14.10 -3.11
C ARG A 41 0.03 -15.21 -4.04
N ASP A 42 -0.84 -14.87 -4.98
CA ASP A 42 -1.40 -15.81 -5.95
C ASP A 42 -1.46 -15.16 -7.33
N VAL A 43 -0.66 -15.70 -8.25
CA VAL A 43 -0.54 -15.23 -9.64
C VAL A 43 -1.71 -15.66 -10.52
N ASN A 44 -2.54 -16.60 -10.06
CA ASN A 44 -3.63 -17.18 -10.83
C ASN A 44 -4.97 -16.47 -10.60
N LYS A 45 -5.06 -15.59 -9.60
CA LYS A 45 -6.27 -14.77 -9.34
C LYS A 45 -6.54 -13.81 -10.50
N ASP A 46 -7.80 -13.50 -10.72
CA ASP A 46 -8.21 -12.63 -11.82
C ASP A 46 -7.59 -11.23 -11.74
N SER A 47 -7.39 -10.70 -10.52
CA SER A 47 -6.69 -9.41 -10.34
C SER A 47 -5.24 -9.48 -10.82
N ALA A 48 -4.50 -10.55 -10.51
CA ALA A 48 -3.15 -10.77 -11.00
C ALA A 48 -3.11 -10.93 -12.53
N LYS A 49 -4.01 -11.74 -13.09
CA LYS A 49 -4.14 -11.90 -14.56
C LYS A 49 -4.43 -10.59 -15.27
N ARG A 50 -5.25 -9.72 -14.69
CA ARG A 50 -5.50 -8.37 -15.22
C ARG A 50 -4.24 -7.52 -15.24
N LEU A 51 -3.44 -7.52 -14.18
CA LEU A 51 -2.17 -6.78 -14.16
C LEU A 51 -1.17 -7.30 -15.21
N ALA A 52 -1.11 -8.62 -15.40
CA ALA A 52 -0.29 -9.22 -16.45
C ALA A 52 -0.76 -8.77 -17.85
N ALA A 53 -2.08 -8.73 -18.09
CA ALA A 53 -2.65 -8.27 -19.35
C ALA A 53 -2.39 -6.78 -19.63
N LEU A 54 -2.18 -5.97 -18.59
CA LEU A 54 -1.74 -4.57 -18.71
C LEU A 54 -0.24 -4.42 -19.00
N GLY A 55 0.54 -5.50 -18.90
CA GLY A 55 1.98 -5.50 -19.17
C GLY A 55 2.88 -5.51 -17.93
N ALA A 56 2.33 -5.74 -16.72
CA ALA A 56 3.14 -5.95 -15.52
C ALA A 56 3.80 -7.34 -15.49
N GLU A 57 5.03 -7.41 -14.99
CA GLU A 57 5.66 -8.67 -14.57
C GLU A 57 5.02 -9.11 -13.24
N VAL A 58 4.09 -10.06 -13.28
CA VAL A 58 3.43 -10.54 -12.06
C VAL A 58 4.27 -11.64 -11.42
N VAL A 59 4.66 -11.43 -10.16
CA VAL A 59 5.51 -12.35 -9.40
C VAL A 59 4.87 -12.75 -8.09
N GLN A 60 5.18 -13.97 -7.64
CA GLN A 60 4.70 -14.49 -6.37
C GLN A 60 5.71 -14.18 -5.25
N ALA A 61 5.22 -13.69 -4.12
CA ALA A 61 5.96 -13.67 -2.86
C ALA A 61 5.03 -13.85 -1.66
N ASP A 62 5.58 -14.44 -0.60
CA ASP A 62 4.95 -14.48 0.73
C ASP A 62 5.68 -13.48 1.62
N LEU A 63 4.93 -12.57 2.24
CA LEU A 63 5.49 -11.56 3.15
C LEU A 63 6.07 -12.15 4.44
N SER A 64 5.81 -13.42 4.70
CA SER A 64 6.36 -14.19 5.82
C SER A 64 7.61 -14.99 5.43
N ASP A 65 7.93 -15.08 4.14
CA ASP A 65 9.12 -15.79 3.63
C ASP A 65 10.11 -14.79 3.01
N ARG A 66 11.17 -14.53 3.78
CA ARG A 66 12.25 -13.62 3.41
C ARG A 66 12.91 -13.97 2.07
N HIS A 67 13.06 -15.25 1.75
CA HIS A 67 13.73 -15.66 0.51
C HIS A 67 12.92 -15.23 -0.73
N THR A 68 11.60 -15.32 -0.65
CA THR A 68 10.72 -14.85 -1.74
C THR A 68 10.78 -13.34 -1.90
N LEU A 69 10.90 -12.59 -0.79
CA LEU A 69 11.04 -11.13 -0.81
C LEU A 69 12.34 -10.69 -1.47
N ASP A 70 13.48 -11.28 -1.09
CA ASP A 70 14.78 -10.95 -1.67
C ASP A 70 14.76 -11.21 -3.20
N LYS A 71 14.14 -12.31 -3.63
CA LYS A 71 14.00 -12.64 -5.06
C LYS A 71 13.22 -11.58 -5.83
N VAL A 72 12.06 -11.14 -5.33
CA VAL A 72 11.21 -10.18 -6.05
C VAL A 72 11.70 -8.74 -5.95
N VAL A 73 12.55 -8.41 -4.98
CA VAL A 73 13.16 -7.09 -4.85
C VAL A 73 14.49 -6.98 -5.63
N SER A 74 15.13 -8.11 -5.94
CA SER A 74 16.38 -8.12 -6.71
C SER A 74 16.29 -7.33 -8.03
N GLY A 75 17.27 -6.45 -8.24
CA GLY A 75 17.37 -5.58 -9.42
C GLY A 75 16.37 -4.41 -9.46
N ALA A 76 15.53 -4.23 -8.43
CA ALA A 76 14.63 -3.09 -8.35
C ALA A 76 15.41 -1.78 -8.12
N GLU A 77 15.01 -0.72 -8.82
CA GLU A 77 15.50 0.63 -8.55
C GLU A 77 14.62 1.31 -7.48
N ALA A 78 13.32 1.01 -7.48
CA ALA A 78 12.37 1.50 -6.50
C ALA A 78 11.44 0.39 -6.01
N VAL A 79 10.95 0.52 -4.78
CA VAL A 79 9.91 -0.34 -4.20
C VAL A 79 8.75 0.53 -3.74
N PHE A 80 7.53 0.17 -4.11
CA PHE A 80 6.32 0.66 -3.45
C PHE A 80 5.76 -0.45 -2.57
N ALA A 81 5.36 -0.12 -1.34
CA ALA A 81 4.75 -1.09 -0.45
C ALA A 81 3.58 -0.53 0.35
N VAL A 82 2.51 -1.33 0.39
CA VAL A 82 1.36 -1.18 1.29
C VAL A 82 1.00 -2.57 1.84
N THR A 83 0.80 -2.65 3.15
CA THR A 83 0.33 -3.87 3.86
C THR A 83 -1.16 -3.80 4.18
N ASN A 84 -1.76 -4.95 4.47
CA ASN A 84 -3.20 -5.08 4.71
C ASN A 84 -3.52 -5.65 6.10
N TYR A 85 -3.67 -4.77 7.10
CA TYR A 85 -4.17 -5.13 8.43
C TYR A 85 -5.44 -5.99 8.39
N TRP A 86 -6.42 -5.62 7.55
CA TRP A 86 -7.77 -6.18 7.59
C TRP A 86 -7.86 -7.65 7.20
N GLU A 87 -6.82 -8.21 6.60
CA GLU A 87 -6.78 -9.62 6.24
C GLU A 87 -6.67 -10.55 7.46
N ALA A 88 -5.83 -10.19 8.42
CA ALA A 88 -5.58 -10.99 9.62
C ALA A 88 -6.09 -10.31 10.90
N MET A 89 -6.40 -9.02 10.84
CA MET A 89 -6.68 -8.17 12.01
C MET A 89 -5.58 -8.28 13.07
N ASP A 90 -4.34 -8.47 12.64
CA ASP A 90 -3.16 -8.67 13.46
C ASP A 90 -2.12 -7.59 13.14
N ALA A 91 -1.99 -6.64 14.07
CA ALA A 91 -1.07 -5.52 13.94
C ALA A 91 0.40 -5.95 13.98
N GLU A 92 0.73 -6.96 14.78
CA GLU A 92 2.10 -7.43 14.89
C GLU A 92 2.52 -8.16 13.62
N LEU A 93 1.62 -8.96 13.03
CA LEU A 93 1.86 -9.58 11.74
C LEU A 93 2.07 -8.52 10.65
N GLU A 94 1.23 -7.49 10.60
CA GLU A 94 1.38 -6.41 9.62
C GLU A 94 2.74 -5.71 9.75
N VAL A 95 3.15 -5.38 10.98
CA VAL A 95 4.45 -4.76 11.24
C VAL A 95 5.60 -5.70 10.84
N ARG A 96 5.52 -6.99 11.17
CA ARG A 96 6.54 -7.98 10.77
C ARG A 96 6.68 -8.04 9.25
N GLN A 97 5.57 -8.10 8.53
CA GLN A 97 5.54 -8.13 7.07
C GLN A 97 6.12 -6.85 6.46
N GLY A 98 5.73 -5.67 6.98
CA GLY A 98 6.28 -4.39 6.53
C GLY A 98 7.80 -4.32 6.72
N LYS A 99 8.30 -4.71 7.89
CA LYS A 99 9.74 -4.77 8.17
C LYS A 99 10.49 -5.74 7.28
N ALA A 100 9.90 -6.92 6.99
CA ALA A 100 10.52 -7.89 6.09
C ALA A 100 10.72 -7.35 4.66
N ILE A 101 9.76 -6.59 4.15
CA ILE A 101 9.88 -5.91 2.84
C ILE A 101 10.99 -4.86 2.89
N VAL A 102 11.04 -4.06 3.96
CA VAL A 102 12.07 -3.02 4.16
C VAL A 102 13.47 -3.64 4.23
N ASP A 103 13.63 -4.75 4.92
CA ASP A 103 14.93 -5.42 5.04
C ASP A 103 15.38 -6.03 3.70
N ALA A 104 14.46 -6.56 2.89
CA ALA A 104 14.74 -7.03 1.54
C ALA A 104 15.16 -5.87 0.61
N ALA A 105 14.45 -4.74 0.68
CA ALA A 105 14.81 -3.51 -0.03
C ALA A 105 16.18 -2.97 0.35
N LYS A 106 16.49 -2.94 1.65
CA LYS A 106 17.81 -2.53 2.15
C LYS A 106 18.91 -3.45 1.63
N ALA A 107 18.71 -4.76 1.71
CA ALA A 107 19.69 -5.74 1.25
C ALA A 107 19.95 -5.66 -0.26
N ALA A 108 18.91 -5.36 -1.05
CA ALA A 108 19.02 -5.17 -2.49
C ALA A 108 19.66 -3.83 -2.90
N GLY A 109 19.82 -2.88 -1.98
CA GLY A 109 20.42 -1.58 -2.27
C GLY A 109 19.59 -0.72 -3.22
N ILE A 110 18.25 -0.78 -3.12
CA ILE A 110 17.35 0.03 -3.95
C ILE A 110 17.61 1.53 -3.75
N LYS A 111 17.22 2.36 -4.73
CA LYS A 111 17.42 3.81 -4.69
C LYS A 111 16.29 4.57 -4.01
N LEU A 112 15.09 4.00 -3.94
CA LEU A 112 13.93 4.64 -3.31
C LEU A 112 12.92 3.62 -2.79
N PHE A 113 12.60 3.71 -1.49
CA PHE A 113 11.49 2.98 -0.88
C PHE A 113 10.28 3.91 -0.68
N ILE A 114 9.13 3.56 -1.24
CA ILE A 114 7.88 4.31 -1.09
C ILE A 114 6.94 3.51 -0.18
N TRP A 115 6.68 4.04 1.01
CA TRP A 115 5.82 3.40 2.00
C TRP A 115 4.48 4.11 2.08
N SER A 116 3.39 3.34 1.97
CA SER A 116 2.06 3.83 2.33
C SER A 116 1.89 3.78 3.85
N SER A 117 2.01 4.95 4.46
CA SER A 117 2.04 5.13 5.92
C SER A 117 0.72 5.64 6.46
N LEU A 118 0.58 5.65 7.78
CA LEU A 118 -0.50 6.29 8.53
C LEU A 118 0.08 6.94 9.79
N TYR A 119 -0.68 7.82 10.45
CA TYR A 119 -0.23 8.45 11.69
C TYR A 119 -0.07 7.45 12.84
N ASP A 120 0.88 7.68 13.73
CA ASP A 120 0.87 7.04 15.05
C ASP A 120 -0.18 7.75 15.92
N VAL A 121 -1.41 7.22 15.93
CA VAL A 121 -2.56 7.81 16.62
C VAL A 121 -2.39 7.68 18.12
N LYS A 122 -1.85 6.56 18.59
CA LYS A 122 -1.57 6.37 20.02
C LYS A 122 -0.62 7.46 20.53
N LYS A 123 0.47 7.74 19.82
CA LYS A 123 1.43 8.81 20.17
C LYS A 123 0.81 10.19 20.00
N LEU A 124 0.13 10.46 18.88
CA LEU A 124 -0.50 11.75 18.59
C LEU A 124 -1.52 12.16 19.67
N THR A 125 -2.23 11.17 20.23
CA THR A 125 -3.27 11.40 21.24
C THR A 125 -2.79 11.22 22.67
N ASN A 126 -1.48 11.08 22.91
CA ASN A 126 -0.90 10.77 24.22
C ASN A 126 -1.58 9.57 24.91
N GLY A 127 -1.85 8.52 24.14
CA GLY A 127 -2.45 7.27 24.61
C GLY A 127 -3.96 7.27 24.80
N LYS A 128 -4.67 8.37 24.48
CA LYS A 128 -6.14 8.44 24.63
C LYS A 128 -6.88 7.51 23.66
N LEU A 129 -6.33 7.30 22.46
CA LEU A 129 -6.87 6.37 21.46
C LEU A 129 -5.86 5.23 21.20
N PRO A 130 -5.79 4.21 22.08
CA PRO A 130 -4.71 3.22 22.05
C PRO A 130 -4.92 2.05 21.09
N HIS A 131 -6.06 2.00 20.38
CA HIS A 131 -6.50 0.82 19.63
C HIS A 131 -6.71 1.10 18.13
N VAL A 132 -6.11 2.16 17.58
CA VAL A 132 -6.15 2.42 16.13
C VAL A 132 -5.02 1.65 15.43
N TYR A 133 -5.03 0.32 15.63
CA TYR A 133 -3.91 -0.56 15.33
C TYR A 133 -3.41 -0.50 13.88
N HIS A 134 -4.33 -0.42 12.92
CA HIS A 134 -4.01 -0.34 11.49
C HIS A 134 -3.33 0.97 11.08
N PHE A 135 -3.46 2.04 11.88
CA PHE A 135 -2.69 3.28 11.71
C PHE A 135 -1.32 3.14 12.37
N ASP A 136 -1.33 2.77 13.65
CA ASP A 136 -0.12 2.67 14.48
C ASP A 136 0.89 1.65 13.91
N GLY A 137 0.43 0.53 13.35
CA GLY A 137 1.28 -0.47 12.70
C GLY A 137 2.05 0.08 11.50
N LYS A 138 1.40 0.90 10.65
CA LYS A 138 2.06 1.54 9.51
C LYS A 138 3.06 2.60 9.94
N ALA A 139 2.74 3.35 10.99
CA ALA A 139 3.65 4.32 11.59
C ALA A 139 4.90 3.64 12.19
N ALA A 140 4.73 2.48 12.84
CA ALA A 140 5.85 1.70 13.39
C ALA A 140 6.81 1.19 12.30
N VAL A 141 6.29 0.83 11.12
CA VAL A 141 7.14 0.48 9.96
C VAL A 141 7.83 1.72 9.39
N GLU A 142 7.17 2.87 9.34
CA GLU A 142 7.81 4.13 8.95
C GLU A 142 8.96 4.52 9.89
N GLU A 143 8.75 4.46 11.21
CA GLU A 143 9.82 4.73 12.19
C GLU A 143 11.00 3.78 12.00
N TYR A 144 10.73 2.51 11.67
CA TYR A 144 11.76 1.53 11.34
C TYR A 144 12.55 1.90 10.07
N ILE A 145 11.87 2.29 8.99
CA ILE A 145 12.50 2.76 7.74
C ILE A 145 13.43 3.95 8.03
N ARG A 146 12.96 4.93 8.81
CA ARG A 146 13.74 6.11 9.21
C ARG A 146 14.97 5.73 10.02
N ALA A 147 14.84 4.81 10.98
CA ALA A 147 15.95 4.33 11.80
C ALA A 147 17.03 3.60 10.98
N LEU A 148 16.64 2.89 9.92
CA LEU A 148 17.59 2.22 9.03
C LEU A 148 18.31 3.16 8.07
N GLY A 149 17.81 4.39 7.89
CA GLY A 149 18.43 5.42 7.05
C GLY A 149 18.40 5.12 5.55
N ILE A 150 17.48 4.26 5.07
CA ILE A 150 17.35 4.00 3.63
C ILE A 150 16.64 5.18 2.93
N PRO A 151 16.96 5.50 1.66
CA PRO A 151 16.25 6.53 0.92
C PRO A 151 14.76 6.18 0.79
N ALA A 152 13.89 7.01 1.36
CA ALA A 152 12.47 6.70 1.43
C ALA A 152 11.56 7.93 1.28
N ALA A 153 10.36 7.68 0.76
CA ALA A 153 9.23 8.60 0.72
C ALA A 153 8.02 7.95 1.41
N PHE A 154 7.26 8.75 2.16
CA PHE A 154 6.10 8.29 2.93
C PHE A 154 4.84 8.93 2.36
N PHE A 155 3.94 8.12 1.84
CA PHE A 155 2.64 8.56 1.37
C PHE A 155 1.62 8.41 2.49
N MET A 156 0.90 9.49 2.80
CA MET A 156 -0.10 9.55 3.87
C MET A 156 -1.50 9.66 3.22
N PRO A 157 -2.13 8.53 2.83
CA PRO A 157 -3.43 8.58 2.19
C PRO A 157 -4.51 9.08 3.14
N GLY A 158 -5.44 9.86 2.59
CA GLY A 158 -6.72 10.13 3.22
C GLY A 158 -7.65 8.91 3.18
N PHE A 159 -8.87 9.12 3.64
CA PHE A 159 -9.97 8.16 3.55
C PHE A 159 -10.31 7.84 2.09
N TYR A 160 -10.28 6.57 1.68
CA TYR A 160 -10.60 6.23 0.28
C TYR A 160 -12.07 6.52 -0.02
N MET A 161 -12.32 7.28 -1.09
CA MET A 161 -13.68 7.57 -1.55
C MET A 161 -14.43 6.28 -1.93
N SER A 162 -13.73 5.28 -2.46
CA SER A 162 -14.28 3.97 -2.81
C SER A 162 -14.84 3.18 -1.61
N ASN A 163 -14.46 3.53 -0.38
CA ASN A 163 -15.03 2.91 0.81
C ASN A 163 -16.34 3.58 1.27
N MET A 164 -16.67 4.79 0.77
CA MET A 164 -17.86 5.53 1.21
C MET A 164 -19.19 4.82 0.87
N PRO A 165 -19.38 4.25 -0.34
CA PRO A 165 -20.61 3.53 -0.67
C PRO A 165 -20.88 2.34 0.26
N GLY A 166 -22.15 2.09 0.55
CA GLY A 166 -22.57 0.92 1.33
C GLY A 166 -22.92 1.31 2.76
N GLN A 167 -22.11 0.91 3.74
CA GLN A 167 -22.48 1.04 5.15
C GLN A 167 -22.64 2.50 5.61
N TRP A 168 -21.78 3.42 5.13
CA TRP A 168 -21.79 4.81 5.57
C TRP A 168 -22.63 5.71 4.69
N LEU A 169 -22.52 5.59 3.36
CA LEU A 169 -23.39 6.27 2.40
C LEU A 169 -24.42 5.30 1.84
N ARG A 170 -25.67 5.43 2.29
CA ARG A 170 -26.79 4.57 1.90
C ARG A 170 -28.04 5.38 1.56
N ALA A 171 -28.87 4.82 0.70
CA ALA A 171 -30.24 5.30 0.53
C ALA A 171 -31.08 4.93 1.76
N ASP A 172 -32.06 5.77 2.10
CA ASP A 172 -33.06 5.51 3.14
C ASP A 172 -34.46 5.34 2.51
N PRO A 173 -34.79 4.14 1.99
CA PRO A 173 -36.12 3.87 1.46
C PRO A 173 -37.23 4.05 2.51
N PRO A 174 -38.45 4.45 2.12
CA PRO A 174 -38.94 4.62 0.74
C PRO A 174 -38.60 5.99 0.13
N GLU A 175 -37.97 6.88 0.89
CA GLU A 175 -37.66 8.23 0.45
C GLU A 175 -36.41 8.21 -0.44
N ASN A 176 -36.34 9.06 -1.47
CA ASN A 176 -35.15 9.19 -2.32
C ASN A 176 -34.06 10.03 -1.63
N VAL A 177 -33.84 9.79 -0.34
CA VAL A 177 -32.90 10.49 0.53
C VAL A 177 -31.69 9.59 0.76
N TRP A 178 -30.50 10.21 0.78
CA TRP A 178 -29.24 9.52 1.07
C TRP A 178 -28.67 10.03 2.39
N THR A 179 -28.22 9.11 3.23
CA THR A 179 -27.58 9.41 4.50
C THR A 179 -26.11 9.03 4.46
N LEU A 180 -25.25 9.98 4.83
CA LEU A 180 -23.85 9.74 5.18
C LEU A 180 -23.72 9.73 6.70
N ALA A 181 -23.55 8.55 7.29
CA ALA A 181 -23.42 8.38 8.74
C ALA A 181 -21.97 8.00 9.12
N LEU A 182 -21.27 8.92 9.79
CA LEU A 182 -19.91 8.73 10.29
C LEU A 182 -19.85 9.04 11.79
N PRO A 183 -19.00 8.35 12.58
CA PRO A 183 -18.87 8.55 14.02
C PRO A 183 -18.05 9.80 14.35
N MET A 184 -18.45 10.95 13.82
CA MET A 184 -17.74 12.22 13.95
C MET A 184 -18.70 13.41 13.88
N PRO A 185 -18.30 14.60 14.37
CA PRO A 185 -19.09 15.81 14.23
C PRO A 185 -19.40 16.14 12.76
N ASP A 186 -20.57 16.69 12.50
CA ASP A 186 -21.10 17.09 11.18
C ASP A 186 -20.22 18.12 10.44
N ARG A 187 -19.37 18.85 11.17
CA ARG A 187 -18.47 19.88 10.62
C ARG A 187 -17.00 19.48 10.62
N ALA A 188 -16.67 18.25 11.02
CA ALA A 188 -15.29 17.81 11.07
C ALA A 188 -14.75 17.54 9.64
N PRO A 189 -13.61 18.13 9.24
CA PRO A 189 -13.04 17.88 7.93
C PRO A 189 -12.50 16.45 7.83
N ILE A 190 -12.73 15.80 6.69
CA ILE A 190 -12.22 14.46 6.38
C ILE A 190 -11.27 14.58 5.19
N PRO A 191 -9.97 14.27 5.33
CA PRO A 191 -9.12 14.13 4.16
C PRO A 191 -9.57 12.90 3.38
N VAL A 192 -10.00 13.09 2.13
CA VAL A 192 -10.45 12.02 1.24
C VAL A 192 -9.50 11.87 0.06
N PHE A 193 -9.38 10.65 -0.44
CA PHE A 193 -8.48 10.29 -1.53
C PHE A 193 -9.23 9.41 -2.53
N ASP A 194 -9.24 9.82 -3.79
CA ASP A 194 -9.74 9.01 -4.91
C ASP A 194 -8.55 8.26 -5.52
N ILE A 195 -8.71 6.94 -5.69
CA ILE A 195 -7.60 5.99 -5.81
C ILE A 195 -7.59 5.24 -7.12
#